data_AF-A0A5U8SXK0-F1
#
_entry.id   AF-A0A5U8SXK0-F1
#
_cell.length_a   1.000
_cell.length_b   1.000
_cell.length_c   1.000
_cell.angle_alpha   90.00
_cell.angle_beta   90.00
_cell.angle_gamma   90.00
#
_symmetry.space_group_name_H-M   'P 1'
#
loop_
_entity.id
_entity.type
_entity.pdbx_description
1 polymer ?
#
loop_
_entity_poly.entity_id
_entity_poly.type
_entity_poly.pdbx_seq_one_letter_code
_entity_poly.pdbx_strand_id
1 'polypeptide(L)'
;RIVRGRDHEKMTQFKLDVTKAFSKKRAAEPIRREYLPHYHESRDALRDLGAERHHYINLARTENRAAGLLTGERHSADEQQLGLLVCMQKIEQAAFQDAMSAGLSPTQALREVSKRIEQFAMLMSPVSRIGG
;
A
#
# COMPACT_ATOMS: atom_id res chain seq x y z
N ARG A 1 36.39 -17.97 -40.09
CA ARG A 1 35.16 -18.74 -40.43
C ARG A 1 34.19 -18.63 -39.26
N ILE A 2 33.15 -17.80 -39.36
CA ILE A 2 32.17 -17.62 -38.26
C ILE A 2 31.13 -18.72 -38.38
N VAL A 3 31.04 -19.60 -37.39
CA VAL A 3 30.06 -20.69 -37.32
C VAL A 3 28.70 -20.08 -36.99
N ARG A 4 27.84 -19.90 -38.01
CA ARG A 4 26.41 -19.57 -37.83
C ARG A 4 25.68 -20.84 -37.43
N GLY A 5 25.65 -21.12 -36.13
CA GLY A 5 25.02 -22.32 -35.58
C GLY A 5 24.22 -22.01 -34.33
N ARG A 6 22.91 -21.75 -34.50
CA ARG A 6 21.84 -22.21 -33.63
C ARG A 6 20.50 -21.83 -34.26
N ASP A 7 19.74 -22.86 -34.55
CA ASP A 7 18.36 -22.87 -35.02
C ASP A 7 17.56 -21.63 -34.53
N HIS A 8 17.35 -20.66 -35.43
CA HIS A 8 16.81 -19.34 -35.10
C HIS A 8 15.42 -19.44 -34.46
N GLU A 9 14.62 -20.40 -34.92
CA GLU A 9 13.29 -20.69 -34.39
C GLU A 9 13.36 -21.18 -32.95
N LYS A 10 14.26 -22.13 -32.63
CA LYS A 10 14.43 -22.64 -31.26
C LYS A 10 14.92 -21.57 -30.30
N MET A 11 15.81 -20.69 -30.76
CA MET A 11 16.29 -19.56 -29.94
C MET A 11 15.18 -18.53 -29.68
N THR A 12 14.30 -18.31 -30.66
CA THR A 12 13.13 -17.43 -30.51
C THR A 12 12.12 -18.02 -29.55
N GLN A 13 11.83 -19.32 -29.69
CA GLN A 13 10.92 -20.04 -28.80
C GLN A 13 11.45 -20.04 -27.36
N PHE A 14 12.74 -20.32 -27.16
CA PHE A 14 13.37 -20.25 -25.84
C PHE A 14 13.24 -18.86 -25.19
N LYS A 15 13.47 -17.78 -25.95
CA LYS A 15 13.28 -16.41 -25.43
C LYS A 15 11.83 -16.12 -25.04
N LEU A 16 10.87 -16.59 -25.84
CA LEU A 16 9.44 -16.45 -25.55
C LEU A 16 9.05 -17.23 -24.30
N ASP A 17 9.51 -18.47 -24.17
CA ASP A 17 9.19 -19.33 -23.04
C ASP A 17 9.79 -18.79 -21.73
N VAL A 18 11.03 -18.29 -21.78
CA VAL A 18 11.67 -17.58 -20.68
C VAL A 18 10.86 -16.34 -20.30
N THR A 19 10.44 -15.53 -21.27
CA THR A 19 9.66 -14.31 -21.03
C THR A 19 8.28 -14.64 -20.44
N LYS A 20 7.62 -15.70 -20.90
CA LYS A 20 6.33 -16.20 -20.38
C LYS A 20 6.46 -16.79 -18.97
N ALA A 21 7.53 -17.52 -18.70
CA ALA A 21 7.81 -18.05 -17.36
C ALA A 21 8.02 -16.92 -16.35
N PHE A 22 8.80 -15.89 -16.74
CA PHE A 22 8.99 -14.70 -15.92
C PHE A 22 7.76 -13.77 -15.89
N SER A 23 6.91 -13.74 -16.93
CA SER A 23 5.66 -12.97 -16.88
C SER A 23 4.65 -13.59 -15.92
N LYS A 24 4.53 -14.92 -15.89
CA LYS A 24 3.70 -15.63 -14.90
C LYS A 24 4.21 -15.41 -13.48
N LYS A 25 5.54 -15.44 -13.28
CA LYS A 25 6.16 -15.14 -11.97
C LYS A 25 5.94 -13.68 -11.54
N ARG A 26 6.04 -12.72 -12.47
CA ARG A 26 5.73 -11.29 -12.21
C ARG A 26 4.25 -11.04 -11.92
N ALA A 27 3.34 -11.74 -12.59
CA ALA A 27 1.90 -11.64 -12.33
C ALA A 27 1.50 -12.28 -10.99
N ALA A 28 2.29 -13.26 -10.53
CA ALA A 28 2.13 -13.94 -9.26
C ALA A 28 3.03 -13.36 -8.14
N GLU A 29 3.69 -12.22 -8.34
CA GLU A 29 4.32 -11.54 -7.21
C GLU A 29 3.19 -11.09 -6.28
N PRO A 30 3.06 -11.66 -5.06
CA PRO A 30 2.22 -11.06 -4.05
C PRO A 30 2.70 -9.62 -3.89
N ILE A 31 1.84 -8.71 -3.45
CA ILE A 31 2.10 -7.27 -3.32
C ILE A 31 3.34 -7.04 -2.43
N ARG A 32 4.53 -7.28 -2.97
CA ARG A 32 5.86 -7.05 -2.41
C ARG A 32 6.24 -5.68 -2.89
N ARG A 33 5.45 -4.70 -2.50
CA ARG A 33 5.79 -3.33 -2.77
C ARG A 33 6.24 -2.73 -1.46
N GLU A 34 7.46 -2.22 -1.44
CA GLU A 34 7.93 -1.28 -0.42
C GLU A 34 6.90 -0.15 -0.20
N TYR A 35 6.09 0.15 -1.24
CA TYR A 35 4.97 1.07 -1.23
C TYR A 35 3.68 0.45 -1.79
N LEU A 36 2.63 0.40 -0.97
CA LEU A 36 1.31 -0.08 -1.39
C LEU A 36 0.75 0.73 -2.58
N PRO A 37 -0.17 0.16 -3.39
CA PRO A 37 -0.57 0.73 -4.68
C PRO A 37 -1.04 2.20 -4.66
N HIS A 38 -1.65 2.67 -3.56
CA HIS A 38 -2.19 4.04 -3.46
C HIS A 38 -1.40 4.91 -2.48
N TYR A 39 -0.19 4.48 -2.10
CA TYR A 39 0.65 5.20 -1.16
C TYR A 39 0.95 6.63 -1.63
N HIS A 40 1.27 6.83 -2.90
CA HIS A 40 1.64 8.16 -3.41
C HIS A 40 0.44 9.10 -3.53
N GLU A 41 -0.72 8.61 -3.98
CA GLU A 41 -1.93 9.42 -4.18
C GLU A 41 -2.38 10.10 -2.88
N SER A 42 -2.33 9.37 -1.76
CA SER A 42 -2.70 9.95 -0.48
C SER A 42 -1.68 10.99 0.03
N ARG A 43 -0.39 10.76 -0.25
CA ARG A 43 0.68 11.70 0.10
C ARG A 43 0.62 12.95 -0.77
N ASP A 44 0.24 12.82 -2.03
CA ASP A 44 0.00 13.93 -2.93
C ASP A 44 -1.19 14.77 -2.44
N ALA A 45 -2.31 14.15 -2.05
CA ALA A 45 -3.46 14.86 -1.48
C ALA A 45 -3.11 15.64 -0.20
N LEU A 46 -2.24 15.08 0.65
CA LEU A 46 -1.70 15.78 1.82
C LEU A 46 -0.80 16.95 1.43
N ARG A 47 0.07 16.77 0.44
CA ARG A 47 0.95 17.83 -0.06
C ARG A 47 0.12 19.00 -0.59
N ASP A 48 -0.94 18.70 -1.33
CA ASP A 48 -1.81 19.71 -1.94
C ASP A 48 -2.59 20.52 -0.89
N LEU A 49 -2.86 19.93 0.28
CA LEU A 49 -3.39 20.63 1.47
C LEU A 49 -2.35 21.52 2.18
N GLY A 50 -1.06 21.38 1.87
CA GLY A 50 0.04 22.08 2.54
C GLY A 50 0.68 21.30 3.67
N ALA A 51 0.60 19.96 3.65
CA ALA A 51 1.12 19.14 4.73
C ALA A 51 2.67 19.10 4.80
N GLU A 52 3.20 19.33 5.99
CA GLU A 52 4.61 19.19 6.32
C GLU A 52 5.08 17.73 6.54
N ARG A 53 6.40 17.53 6.56
CA ARG A 53 7.06 16.23 6.74
C ARG A 53 6.51 15.41 7.92
N HIS A 54 6.22 16.08 9.04
CA HIS A 54 5.79 15.42 10.28
C HIS A 54 4.38 14.80 10.16
N HIS A 55 3.52 15.35 9.29
CA HIS A 55 2.19 14.81 9.02
C HIS A 55 2.24 13.44 8.35
N TYR A 56 3.14 13.25 7.37
CA TYR A 56 3.31 11.96 6.70
C TYR A 56 3.81 10.88 7.67
N ILE A 57 4.74 11.24 8.56
CA ILE A 57 5.29 10.34 9.57
C ILE A 57 4.20 9.90 10.55
N ASN A 58 3.38 10.84 11.03
CA ASN A 58 2.29 10.53 11.96
C ASN A 58 1.27 9.59 11.34
N LEU A 59 0.92 9.81 10.07
CA LEU A 59 -0.03 8.96 9.37
C LEU A 59 0.50 7.54 9.13
N ALA A 60 1.76 7.41 8.71
CA ALA A 60 2.41 6.10 8.59
C ALA A 60 2.46 5.34 9.93
N ARG A 61 2.63 6.05 11.05
CA ARG A 61 2.56 5.45 12.40
C ARG A 61 1.15 4.97 12.75
N THR A 62 0.11 5.73 12.40
CA THR A 62 -1.28 5.32 12.62
C THR A 62 -1.63 4.07 11.81
N GLU A 63 -1.29 4.05 10.52
CA GLU A 63 -1.46 2.88 9.65
C GLU A 63 -0.74 1.64 10.22
N ASN A 64 0.52 1.80 10.63
CA ASN A 64 1.31 0.70 11.20
C ASN A 64 0.67 0.16 12.47
N ARG A 65 0.26 1.03 13.39
CA ARG A 65 -0.39 0.64 14.65
C ARG A 65 -1.67 -0.14 14.38
N ALA A 66 -2.51 0.33 13.46
CA ALA A 66 -3.77 -0.33 13.13
C ALA A 66 -3.56 -1.70 12.47
N ALA A 67 -2.46 -1.89 11.72
CA ALA A 67 -2.05 -3.18 11.17
C ALA A 67 -1.24 -4.06 12.13
N GLY A 68 -0.97 -3.63 13.36
CA GLY A 68 -0.14 -4.36 14.31
C GLY A 68 1.34 -4.46 13.91
N LEU A 69 1.84 -3.51 13.12
CA LEU A 69 3.20 -3.47 12.59
C LEU A 69 4.04 -2.40 13.31
N LEU A 70 5.34 -2.67 13.49
CA LEU A 70 6.32 -1.66 13.88
C LEU A 70 6.89 -0.92 12.65
N THR A 71 7.61 0.16 12.93
CA THR A 71 8.28 0.93 11.87
C THR A 71 9.36 0.06 11.22
N GLY A 72 9.25 -0.14 9.90
CA GLY A 72 10.18 -0.97 9.14
C GLY A 72 9.69 -2.41 8.89
N GLU A 73 8.63 -2.87 9.55
CA GLU A 73 8.13 -4.25 9.42
C GLU A 73 7.20 -4.48 8.23
N ARG A 74 6.89 -3.44 7.44
CA ARG A 74 6.00 -3.57 6.27
C ARG A 74 6.52 -4.57 5.23
N HIS A 75 7.83 -4.78 5.15
CA HIS A 75 8.44 -5.74 4.23
C HIS A 75 8.19 -7.21 4.61
N SER A 76 7.91 -7.46 5.90
CA SER A 76 7.64 -8.77 6.48
C SER A 76 6.16 -8.96 6.83
N ALA A 77 5.30 -8.01 6.44
CA ALA A 77 3.87 -8.06 6.72
C ALA A 77 3.21 -9.24 5.99
N ASP A 78 2.32 -9.94 6.70
CA ASP A 78 1.54 -11.04 6.12
C ASP A 78 0.42 -10.52 5.19
N GLU A 79 -0.26 -11.43 4.48
CA GLU A 79 -1.31 -11.07 3.53
C GLU A 79 -2.50 -10.34 4.17
N GLN A 80 -2.83 -10.65 5.43
CA GLN A 80 -3.93 -9.99 6.14
C GLN A 80 -3.54 -8.56 6.52
N GLN A 81 -2.32 -8.37 7.02
CA GLN A 81 -1.76 -7.06 7.36
C GLN A 81 -1.63 -6.19 6.10
N LEU A 82 -1.16 -6.75 4.98
CA LEU A 82 -1.12 -6.06 3.70
C LEU A 82 -2.52 -5.68 3.22
N GLY A 83 -3.50 -6.58 3.32
CA GLY A 83 -4.89 -6.30 2.99
C GLY A 83 -5.48 -5.17 3.83
N LEU A 84 -5.21 -5.16 5.14
CA LEU A 84 -5.66 -4.10 6.03
C LEU A 84 -5.04 -2.75 5.67
N LEU A 85 -3.74 -2.72 5.35
CA LEU A 85 -3.07 -1.50 4.93
C LEU A 85 -3.65 -0.95 3.61
N VAL A 86 -4.00 -1.81 2.64
CA VAL A 86 -4.67 -1.38 1.40
C VAL A 86 -6.02 -0.72 1.72
N CYS A 87 -6.82 -1.32 2.61
CA CYS A 87 -8.11 -0.76 3.02
C CYS A 87 -7.95 0.60 3.71
N MET A 88 -6.99 0.72 4.62
CA MET A 88 -6.70 1.98 5.31
C MET A 88 -6.29 3.09 4.34
N GLN A 89 -5.49 2.78 3.32
CA GLN A 89 -5.13 3.76 2.28
C GLN A 89 -6.32 4.24 1.45
N LYS A 90 -7.31 3.37 1.21
CA LYS A 90 -8.54 3.77 0.53
C LYS A 90 -9.39 4.70 1.38
N ILE A 91 -9.48 4.42 2.68
CA ILE A 91 -10.16 5.29 3.65
C ILE A 91 -9.45 6.64 3.74
N GLU A 92 -8.11 6.61 3.80
CA GLU A 92 -7.25 7.79 3.84
C GLU A 92 -7.49 8.69 2.62
N GLN A 93 -7.46 8.12 1.41
CA GLN A 93 -7.74 8.83 0.16
C GLN A 93 -9.13 9.48 0.17
N ALA A 94 -10.17 8.73 0.55
CA ALA A 94 -11.53 9.26 0.62
C ALA A 94 -11.64 10.40 1.65
N ALA A 95 -11.03 10.24 2.81
CA ALA A 95 -11.06 11.23 3.88
C ALA A 95 -10.31 12.52 3.51
N PHE A 96 -9.21 12.43 2.78
CA PHE A 96 -8.52 13.63 2.28
C PHE A 96 -9.31 14.35 1.20
N GLN A 97 -9.94 13.62 0.27
CA GLN A 97 -10.79 14.23 -0.75
C GLN A 97 -11.99 14.96 -0.13
N ASP A 98 -12.63 14.36 0.88
CA ASP A 98 -13.69 15.01 1.67
C ASP A 98 -13.16 16.27 2.38
N ALA A 99 -11.98 16.18 3.00
CA ALA A 99 -11.37 17.29 3.73
C ALA A 99 -10.99 18.47 2.83
N MET A 100 -10.47 18.19 1.62
CA MET A 100 -10.23 19.21 0.59
C MET A 100 -11.53 19.88 0.17
N SER A 101 -12.56 19.09 -0.11
CA SER A 101 -13.88 19.59 -0.51
C SER A 101 -14.53 20.47 0.57
N ALA A 102 -14.25 20.18 1.84
CA ALA A 102 -14.72 20.95 2.99
C ALA A 102 -13.81 22.13 3.38
N GLY A 103 -12.69 22.37 2.67
CA GLY A 103 -11.77 23.47 2.96
C GLY A 103 -11.03 23.35 4.29
N LEU A 104 -10.79 22.13 4.77
CA LEU A 104 -10.12 21.89 6.05
C LEU A 104 -8.60 22.11 5.95
N SER A 105 -7.98 22.49 7.07
CA SER A 105 -6.51 22.53 7.18
C SER A 105 -5.90 21.11 7.20
N PRO A 106 -4.60 20.95 6.85
CA PRO A 106 -3.89 19.67 6.93
C PRO A 106 -4.07 18.92 8.25
N THR A 107 -3.94 19.65 9.38
CA THR A 107 -4.08 19.08 10.72
C THR A 107 -5.49 18.56 10.98
N GLN A 108 -6.52 19.25 10.50
CA GLN A 108 -7.91 18.80 10.62
C GLN A 108 -8.17 17.59 9.74
N ALA A 109 -7.67 17.59 8.50
CA ALA A 109 -7.78 16.47 7.58
C ALA A 109 -7.13 15.20 8.18
N LEU A 110 -5.94 15.32 8.76
CA LEU A 110 -5.25 14.20 9.42
C LEU A 110 -5.99 13.66 10.64
N ARG A 111 -6.65 14.52 11.42
CA ARG A 111 -7.48 14.09 12.54
C ARG A 111 -8.67 13.27 12.05
N GLU A 112 -9.32 13.71 10.97
CA GLU A 112 -10.46 13.00 10.39
C GLU A 112 -10.05 11.66 9.78
N VAL A 113 -8.92 11.62 9.07
CA VAL A 113 -8.31 10.39 8.57
C VAL A 113 -7.99 9.43 9.70
N SER A 114 -7.33 9.90 10.76
CA SER A 114 -6.97 9.06 11.91
C SER A 114 -8.21 8.47 12.58
N LYS A 115 -9.25 9.30 12.77
CA LYS A 115 -10.54 8.87 13.33
C LYS A 115 -11.20 7.79 12.48
N ARG A 116 -11.23 7.94 11.15
CA ARG A 116 -11.82 6.94 10.24
C ARG A 116 -11.01 5.64 10.20
N ILE A 117 -9.69 5.73 10.24
CA ILE A 117 -8.81 4.55 10.37
C ILE A 117 -9.05 3.82 11.69
N GLU A 118 -9.16 4.54 12.80
CA GLU A 118 -9.45 3.95 14.12
C GLU A 118 -10.83 3.28 14.14
N GLN A 119 -11.86 3.93 13.58
CA GLN A 119 -13.19 3.35 13.44
C GLN A 119 -13.16 2.05 12.62
N PHE A 120 -12.43 2.05 11.50
CA PHE A 120 -12.24 0.85 10.71
C PHE A 120 -11.48 -0.25 11.47
N ALA A 121 -10.41 0.11 12.17
CA ALA A 121 -9.64 -0.83 12.99
C ALA A 121 -10.51 -1.47 14.09
N MET A 122 -11.40 -0.69 14.73
CA MET A 122 -12.37 -1.21 15.71
C MET A 122 -13.38 -2.18 15.10
N LEU A 123 -13.75 -2.02 13.83
CA LEU A 123 -14.63 -2.98 13.13
C LEU A 123 -13.89 -4.27 12.77
N MET A 124 -12.62 -4.17 12.40
CA MET A 124 -11.79 -5.31 11.96
C MET A 124 -11.22 -6.11 13.13
N SER A 125 -11.05 -5.47 14.28
CA SER A 125 -10.69 -6.11 15.55
C SER A 125 -11.91 -6.07 16.47
N PRO A 126 -12.87 -7.01 16.35
CA PRO A 126 -13.87 -7.16 17.38
C PRO A 126 -13.12 -7.45 18.67
N VAL A 127 -13.07 -6.45 19.55
CA VAL A 127 -12.59 -6.65 20.91
C VAL A 127 -13.32 -7.89 21.41
N SER A 128 -12.59 -8.96 21.71
CA SER A 128 -13.10 -10.01 22.58
C SER A 128 -13.40 -9.35 23.92
N ARG A 129 -14.58 -8.72 24.04
CA ARG A 129 -15.22 -8.43 25.30
C ARG A 129 -15.86 -9.73 25.76
N ILE A 130 -15.02 -10.69 26.11
CA ILE A 130 -15.41 -11.86 26.90
C ILE A 130 -14.40 -11.95 28.04
N GLY A 131 -14.91 -11.79 29.26
CA GLY A 131 -14.19 -11.82 30.54
C GLY A 131 -14.44 -10.52 31.32
N GLY A 132 -15.42 -10.41 32.23
CA GLY A 132 -16.08 -11.47 32.98
C GLY A 132 -15.19 -11.94 34.11
#